data_AF-A0A7R8WA00-F1
#
_entry.id   AF-A0A7R8WA00-F1
#
_cell.length_a   1.000
_cell.length_b   1.000
_cell.length_c   1.000
_cell.angle_alpha   90.00
_cell.angle_beta   90.00
_cell.angle_gamma   90.00
#
_symmetry.space_group_name_H-M   'P 1'
#
loop_
_entity.id
_entity.type
_entity.pdbx_description
1 polymer ?
#
loop_
_entity_poly.entity_id
_entity_poly.type
_entity_poly.pdbx_seq_one_letter_code
_entity_poly.pdbx_strand_id
1 'polypeptide(L)'
;MRFSRSYVVIVIRRSLHQRPPRVSGCSALNHVRCFSALSLRIRPDLDFRTGSMTMESPSEKRPKFVHSWNFDKLKPENVNQRLEEIIEYAKEAFDSVGSLPLDAVTYENTIQVLANVTAKTSTDVYPLIFIRVSSTNPELREASTEAQKKFEGFEVEMSMRKDIFDRICEFEKKFGTESLSPEASRYVKKLIRDGKRCGLHLDEEVRKEIKSIKKKISDLEVNFQRNIVEDKTFLLLSAEELAGLPQDFIDSLEKVDGKSKVTMQYPHYFPVVKKCTVAATRQKVDTAFQSRCMKENVPILEELIQLRHKQAQLLGYPNHATYIQEIRMAKKPETVETFLTELSRKLQPLWAKEREMFLQLKKEQCEASGEVFVSKINIWDMQFLSTLVEEKFYQVS
;
A
#
# COMPACT_ATOMS: atom_id res chain seq x y z
N MET A 1 -7.23 -18.11 -35.31
CA MET A 1 -8.29 -17.68 -34.37
C MET A 1 -7.66 -16.85 -33.27
N ARG A 2 -7.72 -15.52 -33.38
CA ARG A 2 -7.13 -14.56 -32.42
C ARG A 2 -8.24 -14.06 -31.48
N PHE A 3 -8.14 -14.37 -30.19
CA PHE A 3 -9.01 -13.78 -29.18
C PHE A 3 -8.39 -12.46 -28.69
N SER A 4 -9.05 -11.34 -29.03
CA SER A 4 -8.81 -10.03 -28.44
C SER A 4 -9.45 -9.99 -27.06
N ARG A 5 -8.65 -10.04 -25.98
CA ARG A 5 -9.12 -9.77 -24.62
C ARG A 5 -8.95 -8.28 -24.32
N SER A 6 -10.07 -7.55 -24.34
CA SER A 6 -10.16 -6.16 -23.88
C SER A 6 -9.98 -6.10 -22.37
N TYR A 7 -9.06 -5.27 -21.90
CA TYR A 7 -8.85 -4.99 -20.47
C TYR A 7 -10.05 -4.19 -19.92
N VAL A 8 -10.69 -4.69 -18.87
CA VAL A 8 -11.71 -3.96 -18.11
C VAL A 8 -11.02 -3.30 -16.93
N VAL A 9 -10.87 -1.98 -16.99
CA VAL A 9 -10.42 -1.16 -15.85
C VAL A 9 -11.66 -0.78 -15.04
N ILE A 10 -11.83 -1.40 -13.87
CA ILE A 10 -12.90 -1.05 -12.93
C ILE A 10 -12.39 0.11 -12.07
N VAL A 11 -12.90 1.32 -12.31
CA VAL A 11 -12.69 2.48 -11.42
C VAL A 11 -13.87 2.53 -10.45
N ILE A 12 -13.68 2.09 -9.21
CA ILE A 12 -14.65 2.32 -8.12
C ILE A 12 -14.19 3.58 -7.39
N ARG A 13 -14.99 4.65 -7.43
CA ARG A 13 -14.76 5.85 -6.61
C ARG A 13 -15.88 6.01 -5.59
N ARG A 14 -15.49 6.11 -4.32
CA ARG A 14 -16.31 6.68 -3.25
C ARG A 14 -15.74 8.08 -2.96
N SER A 15 -16.61 9.08 -2.97
CA SER A 15 -16.27 10.48 -2.68
C SER A 15 -15.73 10.63 -1.26
N LEU A 16 -14.45 10.96 -1.13
CA LEU A 16 -13.87 11.61 0.05
C LEU A 16 -12.76 12.55 -0.45
N HIS A 17 -12.89 13.84 -0.15
CA HIS A 17 -11.83 14.83 -0.30
C HIS A 17 -10.59 14.37 0.49
N GLN A 18 -9.52 13.98 -0.20
CA GLN A 18 -8.19 13.79 0.39
C GLN A 18 -7.16 14.55 -0.45
N ARG A 19 -6.39 15.40 0.22
CA ARG A 19 -5.18 16.06 -0.30
C ARG A 19 -4.21 15.00 -0.87
N PRO A 20 -3.40 15.33 -1.90
CA PRO A 20 -2.52 14.35 -2.53
C PRO A 20 -1.48 13.82 -1.51
N PRO A 21 -1.24 12.50 -1.44
CA PRO A 21 -0.18 11.96 -0.61
C PRO A 21 1.18 12.28 -1.24
N ARG A 22 2.13 12.77 -0.43
CA ARG A 22 3.55 12.77 -0.81
C ARG A 22 4.01 11.32 -0.94
N VAL A 23 4.47 10.97 -2.14
CA VAL A 23 4.98 9.65 -2.48
C VAL A 23 6.27 9.41 -1.69
N SER A 24 6.23 8.51 -0.71
CA SER A 24 7.41 7.91 -0.10
C SER A 24 7.35 6.41 -0.39
N GLY A 25 8.32 5.93 -1.17
CA GLY A 25 8.47 4.51 -1.49
C GLY A 25 8.99 3.75 -0.27
N CYS A 26 8.20 2.80 0.22
CA CYS A 26 8.60 1.75 1.16
C CYS A 26 7.82 0.50 0.77
N SER A 27 8.39 -0.37 -0.08
CA SER A 27 7.75 -1.63 -0.52
C SER A 27 8.04 -2.83 0.40
N ALA A 28 8.67 -2.65 1.57
CA ALA A 28 9.00 -3.75 2.49
C ALA A 28 8.02 -3.96 3.66
N LEU A 29 7.02 -3.09 3.87
CA LEU A 29 6.19 -3.08 5.08
C LEU A 29 4.79 -3.66 4.85
N ASN A 30 4.69 -4.99 4.72
CA ASN A 30 3.39 -5.70 4.78
C ASN A 30 3.25 -6.62 6.00
N HIS A 31 4.24 -6.69 6.91
CA HIS A 31 4.20 -7.63 8.04
C HIS A 31 3.62 -7.08 9.37
N VAL A 32 3.32 -5.78 9.50
CA VAL A 32 2.79 -5.21 10.75
C VAL A 32 1.63 -4.24 10.51
N ARG A 33 0.47 -4.75 10.06
CA ARG A 33 -0.81 -4.03 10.19
C ARG A 33 -1.97 -4.99 10.43
N CYS A 34 -2.31 -5.21 11.71
CA CYS A 34 -3.56 -5.83 12.12
C CYS A 34 -4.10 -5.11 13.36
N PHE A 35 -4.99 -4.15 13.15
CA PHE A 35 -6.05 -3.82 14.12
C PHE A 35 -7.29 -3.47 13.30
N SER A 36 -8.24 -4.41 13.25
CA SER A 36 -9.59 -4.18 12.75
C SER A 36 -10.51 -3.88 13.92
N ALA A 37 -11.25 -2.78 13.77
CA ALA A 37 -12.28 -2.29 14.66
C ALA A 37 -13.34 -3.36 15.00
N LEU A 38 -13.74 -3.40 16.26
CA LEU A 38 -14.93 -4.11 16.71
C LEU A 38 -16.14 -3.19 16.46
N SER A 39 -17.03 -3.60 15.56
CA SER A 39 -18.32 -2.95 15.35
C SER A 39 -19.29 -3.33 16.48
N LEU A 40 -19.62 -2.37 17.34
CA LEU A 40 -20.74 -2.49 18.27
C LEU A 40 -22.06 -2.34 17.51
N ARG A 41 -23.00 -3.28 17.74
CA ARG A 41 -24.37 -3.23 17.25
C ARG A 41 -25.09 -2.03 17.85
N ILE A 42 -25.59 -1.13 17.00
CA ILE A 42 -26.55 -0.10 17.39
C ILE A 42 -27.93 -0.77 17.46
N ARG A 43 -28.55 -0.82 18.64
CA ARG A 43 -30.00 -1.04 18.76
C ARG A 43 -30.69 0.32 18.56
N PRO A 44 -31.72 0.42 17.72
CA PRO A 44 -32.53 1.63 17.62
C PRO A 44 -33.64 1.54 18.67
N ASP A 45 -33.56 2.40 19.68
CA ASP A 45 -34.68 2.95 20.45
C ASP A 45 -34.13 3.40 21.81
N LEU A 46 -34.02 4.70 22.02
CA LEU A 46 -34.24 5.33 23.32
C LEU A 46 -34.35 6.85 23.16
N ASP A 47 -35.54 7.29 23.53
CA ASP A 47 -36.09 8.64 23.53
C ASP A 47 -35.27 9.59 24.42
N PHE A 48 -34.97 10.79 23.91
CA PHE A 48 -34.21 11.81 24.63
C PHE A 48 -35.13 12.55 25.61
N ARG A 49 -35.10 12.17 26.89
CA ARG A 49 -35.58 13.04 27.98
C ARG A 49 -34.58 13.16 29.11
N THR A 50 -34.37 14.40 29.48
CA THR A 50 -33.55 14.92 30.58
C THR A 50 -33.90 14.27 31.91
N GLY A 51 -32.94 13.52 32.47
CA GLY A 51 -33.00 12.98 33.82
C GLY A 51 -31.59 12.75 34.33
N SER A 52 -31.19 13.51 35.34
CA SER A 52 -29.95 13.31 36.10
C SER A 52 -30.00 11.96 36.81
N MET A 53 -29.42 10.93 36.20
CA MET A 53 -29.07 9.68 36.88
C MET A 53 -27.55 9.64 37.05
N THR A 54 -27.09 9.87 38.27
CA THR A 54 -25.74 9.51 38.70
C THR A 54 -25.65 7.98 38.69
N MET A 55 -25.19 7.40 37.59
CA MET A 55 -24.74 6.02 37.58
C MET A 55 -23.32 5.98 38.15
N GLU A 56 -23.17 5.51 39.38
CA GLU A 56 -21.89 5.00 39.85
C GLU A 56 -21.56 3.75 39.01
N SER A 57 -20.80 3.93 37.93
CA SER A 57 -20.20 2.82 37.21
C SER A 57 -19.15 2.18 38.13
N PRO A 58 -19.07 0.83 38.21
CA PRO A 58 -17.94 0.16 38.82
C PRO A 58 -16.67 0.74 38.20
N SER A 59 -15.67 1.07 39.02
CA SER A 59 -14.41 1.66 38.57
C SER A 59 -13.63 0.67 37.71
N GLU A 60 -14.04 0.44 36.47
CA GLU A 60 -13.17 -0.05 35.43
C GLU A 60 -12.11 1.03 35.24
N LYS A 61 -10.95 0.80 35.86
CA LYS A 61 -9.74 1.58 35.60
C LYS A 61 -9.60 1.65 34.08
N ARG A 62 -9.91 2.80 33.49
CA ARG A 62 -9.55 3.08 32.09
C ARG A 62 -8.10 2.65 31.93
N PRO A 63 -7.74 1.89 30.88
CA PRO A 63 -6.36 1.47 30.70
C PRO A 63 -5.48 2.72 30.85
N LYS A 64 -4.63 2.73 31.89
CA LYS A 64 -3.72 3.84 32.14
C LYS A 64 -2.83 3.98 30.90
N PHE A 65 -2.40 5.19 30.56
CA PHE A 65 -1.38 5.38 29.52
C PHE A 65 -0.19 4.47 29.86
N VAL A 66 0.00 3.43 29.04
CA VAL A 66 1.04 2.42 29.27
C VAL A 66 2.41 3.09 29.10
N HIS A 67 2.53 4.03 28.17
CA HIS A 67 3.75 4.79 27.87
C HIS A 67 3.39 6.26 27.59
N SER A 68 4.17 7.20 28.15
CA SER A 68 4.08 8.63 27.85
C SER A 68 5.28 9.06 27.03
N TRP A 69 5.02 9.52 25.80
CA TRP A 69 6.05 9.97 24.86
C TRP A 69 6.16 11.49 24.90
N ASN A 70 7.33 11.98 25.29
CA ASN A 70 7.64 13.41 25.23
C ASN A 70 8.51 13.69 23.99
N PHE A 71 7.87 14.23 22.94
CA PHE A 71 8.55 14.56 21.69
C PHE A 71 9.41 15.83 21.79
N ASP A 72 9.14 16.73 22.73
CA ASP A 72 9.92 17.96 22.94
C ASP A 72 11.36 17.65 23.39
N LYS A 73 11.56 16.49 24.01
CA LYS A 73 12.88 16.01 24.43
C LYS A 73 13.65 15.26 23.34
N LEU A 74 13.03 14.99 22.18
CA LEU A 74 13.67 14.28 21.09
C LEU A 74 14.47 15.27 20.22
N LYS A 75 15.80 15.16 20.27
CA LYS A 75 16.71 15.95 19.45
C LYS A 75 17.35 15.10 18.35
N PRO A 76 17.74 15.68 17.20
CA PRO A 76 18.32 14.93 16.08
C PRO A 76 19.48 14.02 16.50
N GLU A 77 20.34 14.49 17.39
CA GLU A 77 21.55 13.78 17.84
C GLU A 77 21.22 12.51 18.62
N ASN A 78 20.11 12.52 19.37
CA ASN A 78 19.74 11.43 20.27
C ASN A 78 18.88 10.36 19.59
N VAL A 79 18.38 10.61 18.36
CA VAL A 79 17.55 9.64 17.63
C VAL A 79 18.34 8.37 17.32
N ASN A 80 19.55 8.52 16.78
CA ASN A 80 20.40 7.39 16.42
C ASN A 80 20.82 6.59 17.65
N GLN A 81 21.25 7.27 18.71
CA GLN A 81 21.65 6.61 19.96
C GLN A 81 20.50 5.77 20.54
N ARG A 82 19.29 6.34 20.64
CA ARG A 82 18.13 5.60 21.16
C ARG A 82 17.76 4.41 20.29
N LEU A 83 17.88 4.53 18.97
CA LEU A 83 17.66 3.41 18.08
C LEU A 83 18.68 2.30 18.31
N GLU A 84 19.96 2.65 18.47
CA GLU A 84 21.03 1.69 18.73
C GLU A 84 20.80 0.95 20.06
N GLU A 85 20.39 1.65 21.12
CA GLU A 85 19.99 1.05 22.40
C GLU A 85 18.80 0.06 22.23
N ILE A 86 17.79 0.42 21.44
CA ILE A 86 16.63 -0.45 21.16
C ILE A 86 17.05 -1.69 20.36
N ILE A 87 17.90 -1.52 19.33
CA ILE A 87 18.40 -2.61 18.51
C ILE A 87 19.25 -3.57 19.35
N GLU A 88 20.14 -3.04 20.20
CA GLU A 88 21.01 -3.87 21.04
C GLU A 88 20.19 -4.70 22.03
N TYR A 89 19.25 -4.07 22.75
CA TYR A 89 18.31 -4.77 23.62
C TYR A 89 17.56 -5.89 22.88
N ALA A 90 17.10 -5.61 21.66
CA ALA A 90 16.36 -6.59 20.88
C ALA A 90 17.27 -7.75 20.43
N LYS A 91 18.49 -7.46 19.97
CA LYS A 91 19.49 -8.47 19.60
C LYS A 91 19.83 -9.39 20.75
N GLU A 92 20.13 -8.84 21.92
CA GLU A 92 20.41 -9.63 23.13
C GLU A 92 19.27 -10.61 23.45
N ALA A 93 18.02 -10.13 23.39
CA ALA A 93 16.86 -10.99 23.62
C ALA A 93 16.70 -12.08 22.54
N PHE A 94 16.88 -11.76 21.25
CA PHE A 94 16.84 -12.74 20.18
C PHE A 94 18.00 -13.77 20.27
N ASP A 95 19.19 -13.33 20.64
CA ASP A 95 20.37 -14.18 20.86
C ASP A 95 20.20 -15.11 22.07
N SER A 96 19.55 -14.62 23.13
CA SER A 96 19.20 -15.46 24.28
C SER A 96 18.31 -16.63 23.88
N VAL A 97 17.39 -16.44 22.93
CA VAL A 97 16.53 -17.51 22.40
C VAL A 97 17.29 -18.38 21.41
N GLY A 98 18.06 -17.77 20.50
CA GLY A 98 18.81 -18.47 19.46
C GLY A 98 19.92 -19.38 19.98
N SER A 99 20.45 -19.09 21.17
CA SER A 99 21.50 -19.88 21.83
C SER A 99 20.97 -21.02 22.72
N LEU A 100 19.65 -21.08 22.97
CA LEU A 100 19.07 -22.17 23.79
C LEU A 100 19.37 -23.55 23.17
N PRO A 101 19.76 -24.54 23.98
CA PRO A 101 19.71 -25.94 23.57
C PRO A 101 18.30 -26.31 23.11
N LEU A 102 18.17 -27.08 22.02
CA LEU A 102 16.87 -27.47 21.47
C LEU A 102 16.03 -28.27 22.47
N ASP A 103 16.67 -29.04 23.34
CA ASP A 103 16.03 -29.81 24.40
C ASP A 103 15.48 -28.93 25.55
N ALA A 104 16.01 -27.71 25.72
CA ALA A 104 15.67 -26.79 26.81
C ALA A 104 14.57 -25.76 26.49
N VAL A 105 14.00 -25.75 25.28
CA VAL A 105 12.94 -24.79 24.90
C VAL A 105 11.69 -24.96 25.76
N THR A 106 11.12 -23.84 26.23
CA THR A 106 9.83 -23.75 26.93
C THR A 106 9.04 -22.55 26.43
N TYR A 107 7.79 -22.39 26.88
CA TYR A 107 6.98 -21.23 26.50
C TYR A 107 7.60 -19.93 27.01
N GLU A 108 8.06 -19.92 28.26
CA GLU A 108 8.57 -18.75 28.99
C GLU A 108 9.90 -18.27 28.40
N ASN A 109 10.82 -19.19 28.11
CA ASN A 109 12.16 -18.84 27.63
C ASN A 109 12.25 -18.61 26.11
N THR A 110 11.23 -19.01 25.34
CA THR A 110 11.22 -18.91 23.87
C THR A 110 10.08 -17.99 23.42
N ILE A 111 8.84 -18.45 23.50
CA ILE A 111 7.69 -17.75 22.92
C ILE A 111 7.39 -16.43 23.64
N GLN A 112 7.44 -16.43 24.97
CA GLN A 112 7.17 -15.24 25.78
C GLN A 112 8.27 -14.19 25.64
N VAL A 113 9.55 -14.60 25.58
CA VAL A 113 10.67 -13.68 25.30
C VAL A 113 10.46 -12.98 23.96
N LEU A 114 10.17 -13.74 22.90
CA LEU A 114 9.92 -13.21 21.56
C LEU A 114 8.72 -12.24 21.52
N ALA A 115 7.64 -12.56 22.24
CA ALA A 115 6.47 -11.68 22.35
C ALA A 115 6.82 -10.37 23.07
N ASN A 116 7.52 -10.46 24.20
CA ASN A 116 7.88 -9.31 25.03
C ASN A 116 8.87 -8.38 24.31
N VAL A 117 9.92 -8.92 23.68
CA VAL A 117 10.88 -8.11 22.92
C VAL A 117 10.20 -7.41 21.75
N THR A 118 9.30 -8.10 21.04
CA THR A 118 8.56 -7.50 19.91
C THR A 118 7.69 -6.35 20.38
N ALA A 119 6.95 -6.54 21.48
CA ALA A 119 6.07 -5.50 22.04
C ALA A 119 6.89 -4.27 22.48
N LYS A 120 7.94 -4.47 23.26
CA LYS A 120 8.79 -3.39 23.76
C LYS A 120 9.48 -2.62 22.62
N THR A 121 10.16 -3.34 21.73
CA THR A 121 10.87 -2.73 20.58
C THR A 121 9.93 -1.90 19.73
N SER A 122 8.73 -2.44 19.43
CA SER A 122 7.70 -1.71 18.68
C SER A 122 7.29 -0.43 19.41
N THR A 123 6.96 -0.55 20.70
CA THR A 123 6.55 0.59 21.52
C THR A 123 7.61 1.68 21.55
N ASP A 124 8.89 1.32 21.66
CA ASP A 124 9.99 2.26 21.79
C ASP A 124 10.41 2.91 20.46
N VAL A 125 10.35 2.16 19.35
CA VAL A 125 10.82 2.64 18.04
C VAL A 125 9.79 3.52 17.32
N TYR A 126 8.49 3.22 17.44
CA TYR A 126 7.45 3.92 16.67
C TYR A 126 7.45 5.45 16.87
N PRO A 127 7.57 5.98 18.09
CA PRO A 127 7.69 7.42 18.33
C PRO A 127 8.93 8.02 17.65
N LEU A 128 10.06 7.31 17.62
CA LEU A 128 11.30 7.78 17.01
C LEU A 128 11.15 7.93 15.50
N ILE A 129 10.54 6.94 14.84
CA ILE A 129 10.39 6.95 13.37
C ILE A 129 9.17 7.75 12.89
N PHE A 130 8.15 7.93 13.72
CA PHE A 130 6.95 8.71 13.38
C PHE A 130 7.28 10.18 13.08
N ILE A 131 8.29 10.72 13.76
CA ILE A 131 8.65 12.13 13.70
C ILE A 131 9.11 12.59 12.30
N ARG A 132 9.59 11.68 11.45
CA ARG A 132 9.91 11.97 10.04
C ARG A 132 8.76 12.59 9.24
N VAL A 133 7.50 12.27 9.59
CA VAL A 133 6.31 12.74 8.83
C VAL A 133 5.58 13.90 9.50
N SER A 134 5.92 14.25 10.74
CA SER A 134 5.14 15.20 11.55
C SER A 134 5.95 16.36 12.12
N SER A 135 7.27 16.24 12.26
CA SER A 135 8.11 17.32 12.80
C SER A 135 8.26 18.49 11.85
N THR A 136 8.29 19.70 12.40
CA THR A 136 8.64 20.94 11.68
C THR A 136 10.14 21.09 11.46
N ASN A 137 10.98 20.47 12.30
CA ASN A 137 12.45 20.51 12.19
C ASN A 137 12.96 19.53 11.10
N PRO A 138 13.64 20.02 10.04
CA PRO A 138 14.17 19.19 8.96
C PRO A 138 15.24 18.19 9.39
N GLU A 139 16.20 18.58 10.23
CA GLU A 139 17.28 17.71 10.71
C GLU A 139 16.72 16.54 11.52
N LEU A 140 15.69 16.82 12.34
CA LEU A 140 15.01 15.79 13.11
C LEU A 140 14.25 14.80 12.20
N ARG A 141 13.66 15.28 11.09
CA ARG A 141 13.02 14.40 10.11
C ARG A 141 14.03 13.52 9.37
N GLU A 142 15.20 14.07 9.05
CA GLU A 142 16.28 13.32 8.40
C GLU A 142 16.84 12.23 9.32
N ALA A 143 17.16 12.58 10.57
CA ALA A 143 17.60 11.61 11.57
C ALA A 143 16.57 10.48 11.79
N SER A 144 15.28 10.83 11.85
CA SER A 144 14.17 9.87 11.96
C SER A 144 14.02 8.97 10.72
N THR A 145 14.32 9.51 9.52
CA THR A 145 14.29 8.75 8.26
C THR A 145 15.42 7.73 8.20
N GLU A 146 16.64 8.14 8.56
CA GLU A 146 17.78 7.21 8.64
C GLU A 146 17.57 6.15 9.71
N ALA A 147 16.98 6.53 10.86
CA ALA A 147 16.61 5.59 11.90
C ALA A 147 15.60 4.53 11.41
N GLN A 148 14.58 4.94 10.63
CA GLN A 148 13.64 3.98 10.03
C GLN A 148 14.36 2.99 9.10
N LYS A 149 15.25 3.47 8.21
CA LYS A 149 16.00 2.59 7.30
C LYS A 149 16.85 1.56 8.06
N LYS A 150 17.57 2.01 9.09
CA LYS A 150 18.36 1.12 9.96
C LYS A 150 17.48 0.09 10.66
N PHE A 151 16.34 0.51 11.22
CA PHE A 151 15.41 -0.39 11.90
C PHE A 151 14.78 -1.41 10.96
N GLU A 152 14.37 -1.02 9.75
CA GLU A 152 13.85 -1.93 8.74
C GLU A 152 14.90 -2.99 8.34
N GLY A 153 16.16 -2.60 8.22
CA GLY A 153 17.27 -3.54 8.00
C GLY A 153 17.41 -4.56 9.14
N PHE A 154 17.32 -4.09 10.38
CA PHE A 154 17.33 -4.94 11.57
C PHE A 154 16.13 -5.91 11.61
N GLU A 155 14.91 -5.46 11.33
CA GLU A 155 13.72 -6.33 11.29
C GLU A 155 13.87 -7.46 10.25
N VAL A 156 14.43 -7.14 9.09
CA VAL A 156 14.73 -8.14 8.05
C VAL A 156 15.76 -9.16 8.57
N GLU A 157 16.85 -8.70 9.18
CA GLU A 157 17.88 -9.58 9.76
C GLU A 157 17.28 -10.55 10.78
N MET A 158 16.50 -10.05 11.74
CA MET A 158 15.87 -10.88 12.78
C MET A 158 14.86 -11.87 12.20
N SER A 159 14.08 -11.46 11.18
CA SER A 159 13.11 -12.35 10.52
C SER A 159 13.76 -13.53 9.78
N MET A 160 15.06 -13.44 9.49
CA MET A 160 15.83 -14.44 8.75
C MET A 160 16.70 -15.34 9.66
N ARG A 161 16.59 -15.19 10.98
CA ARG A 161 17.32 -15.99 11.98
C ARG A 161 16.81 -17.43 12.03
N LYS A 162 17.52 -18.34 11.37
CA LYS A 162 17.19 -19.77 11.33
C LYS A 162 17.29 -20.43 12.70
N ASP A 163 18.29 -20.07 13.49
CA ASP A 163 18.49 -20.57 14.85
C ASP A 163 17.25 -20.34 15.72
N ILE A 164 16.63 -19.17 15.64
CA ILE A 164 15.40 -18.82 16.37
C ILE A 164 14.20 -19.60 15.82
N PHE A 165 14.08 -19.67 14.50
CA PHE A 165 13.03 -20.45 13.83
C PHE A 165 13.05 -21.93 14.26
N ASP A 166 14.24 -22.53 14.35
CA ASP A 166 14.41 -23.92 14.76
C ASP A 166 13.92 -24.15 16.20
N ARG A 167 14.13 -23.19 17.12
CA ARG A 167 13.60 -23.29 18.50
C ARG A 167 12.08 -23.17 18.55
N ILE A 168 11.49 -22.31 17.71
CA ILE A 168 10.03 -22.18 17.61
C ILE A 168 9.41 -23.47 17.06
N CYS A 169 10.03 -24.10 16.05
CA CYS A 169 9.60 -25.38 15.52
C CYS A 169 9.76 -26.52 16.53
N GLU A 170 10.87 -26.56 17.28
CA GLU A 170 11.07 -27.57 18.31
C GLU A 170 10.07 -27.40 19.48
N PHE A 171 9.74 -26.16 19.85
CA PHE A 171 8.68 -25.87 20.81
C PHE A 171 7.33 -26.43 20.35
N GLU A 172 6.90 -26.16 19.10
CA GLU A 172 5.66 -26.71 18.55
C GLU A 172 5.67 -28.24 18.56
N LYS A 173 6.78 -28.86 18.15
CA LYS A 173 6.91 -30.32 18.10
C LYS A 173 6.78 -30.99 19.47
N LYS A 174 7.32 -30.37 20.52
CA LYS A 174 7.31 -30.92 21.88
C LYS A 174 6.01 -30.71 22.63
N PHE A 175 5.46 -29.50 22.54
CA PHE A 175 4.36 -29.08 23.41
C PHE A 175 3.03 -28.92 22.67
N GLY A 176 3.06 -28.94 21.33
CA GLY A 176 1.90 -28.58 20.53
C GLY A 176 1.52 -27.11 20.72
N THR A 177 0.27 -26.80 20.38
CA THR A 177 -0.31 -25.46 20.57
C THR A 177 -1.70 -25.48 21.17
N GLU A 178 -2.19 -26.67 21.54
CA GLU A 178 -3.57 -26.94 21.97
C GLU A 178 -3.81 -26.54 23.43
N SER A 179 -2.77 -26.62 24.27
CA SER A 179 -2.79 -26.25 25.69
C SER A 179 -2.59 -24.74 25.94
N LEU A 180 -2.16 -24.00 24.91
CA LEU A 180 -1.94 -22.56 24.98
C LEU A 180 -3.26 -21.78 24.91
N SER A 181 -3.25 -20.53 25.40
CA SER A 181 -4.37 -19.62 25.15
C SER A 181 -4.61 -19.44 23.63
N PRO A 182 -5.84 -19.14 23.19
CA PRO A 182 -6.14 -19.00 21.76
C PRO A 182 -5.23 -17.99 21.03
N GLU A 183 -4.84 -16.91 21.71
CA GLU A 183 -3.94 -15.90 21.17
C GLU A 183 -2.50 -16.41 21.07
N ALA A 184 -1.98 -17.05 22.12
CA ALA A 184 -0.64 -17.63 22.12
C ALA A 184 -0.50 -18.75 21.08
N SER A 185 -1.49 -19.64 20.98
CA SER A 185 -1.57 -20.67 19.95
C SER A 185 -1.49 -20.08 18.54
N ARG A 186 -2.25 -19.00 18.29
CA ARG A 186 -2.22 -18.27 17.01
C ARG A 186 -0.86 -17.60 16.77
N TYR A 187 -0.24 -17.03 17.80
CA TYR A 187 1.06 -16.37 17.71
C TYR A 187 2.14 -17.36 17.26
N VAL A 188 2.25 -18.53 17.91
CA VAL A 188 3.19 -19.59 17.52
C VAL A 188 2.97 -20.03 16.07
N LYS A 189 1.72 -20.33 15.69
CA LYS A 189 1.37 -20.71 14.30
C LYS A 189 1.76 -19.63 13.30
N LYS A 190 1.61 -18.34 13.67
CA LYS A 190 2.00 -17.21 12.83
C LYS A 190 3.53 -17.16 12.64
N LEU A 191 4.30 -17.31 13.72
CA LEU A 191 5.76 -17.32 13.66
C LEU A 191 6.28 -18.44 12.74
N ILE A 192 5.74 -19.65 12.88
CA ILE A 192 6.15 -20.81 12.06
C ILE A 192 5.78 -20.58 10.60
N ARG A 193 4.55 -20.13 10.32
CA ARG A 193 4.14 -19.79 8.95
C ARG A 193 5.04 -18.72 8.34
N ASP A 194 5.30 -17.63 9.05
CA ASP A 194 6.08 -16.51 8.52
C ASP A 194 7.55 -16.95 8.29
N GLY A 195 8.13 -17.77 9.16
CA GLY A 195 9.44 -18.38 8.95
C GLY A 195 9.48 -19.33 7.75
N LYS A 196 8.43 -20.14 7.53
CA LYS A 196 8.30 -20.97 6.33
C LYS A 196 8.22 -20.13 5.05
N ARG A 197 7.48 -19.02 5.07
CA ARG A 197 7.39 -18.05 3.96
C ARG A 197 8.71 -17.31 3.70
N CYS A 198 9.58 -17.22 4.71
CA CYS A 198 10.95 -16.77 4.54
C CYS A 198 11.89 -17.84 3.96
N GLY A 199 11.46 -19.09 3.91
CA GLY A 199 12.25 -20.24 3.46
C GLY A 199 13.12 -20.86 4.55
N LEU A 200 12.94 -20.52 5.84
CA LEU A 200 13.82 -20.96 6.94
C LEU A 200 13.83 -22.48 7.18
N HIS A 201 12.79 -23.16 6.73
CA HIS A 201 12.64 -24.61 6.74
C HIS A 201 13.37 -25.32 5.58
N LEU A 202 13.91 -24.57 4.61
CA LEU A 202 14.58 -25.10 3.43
C LEU A 202 16.10 -25.16 3.65
N ASP A 203 16.76 -25.98 2.84
CA ASP A 203 18.21 -26.12 2.83
C ASP A 203 18.92 -24.79 2.57
N GLU A 204 20.16 -24.68 3.05
CA GLU A 204 20.96 -23.45 2.97
C GLU A 204 21.12 -22.96 1.52
N GLU A 205 21.33 -23.85 0.56
CA GLU A 205 21.49 -23.48 -0.85
C GLU A 205 20.20 -22.89 -1.45
N VAL A 206 19.04 -23.46 -1.12
CA VAL A 206 17.74 -22.92 -1.55
C VAL A 206 17.48 -21.56 -0.89
N ARG A 207 17.86 -21.39 0.39
CA ARG A 207 17.75 -20.10 1.09
C ARG A 207 18.65 -19.02 0.48
N LYS A 208 19.87 -19.35 0.09
CA LYS A 208 20.77 -18.42 -0.63
C LYS A 208 20.17 -17.99 -1.96
N GLU A 209 19.57 -18.93 -2.71
CA GLU A 209 18.89 -18.62 -3.96
C GLU A 209 17.68 -17.69 -3.73
N ILE A 210 16.81 -18.01 -2.76
CA ILE A 210 15.67 -17.16 -2.38
C ILE A 210 16.14 -15.76 -1.97
N LYS A 211 17.23 -15.64 -1.20
CA LYS A 211 17.81 -14.35 -0.79
C LYS A 211 18.28 -13.54 -1.99
N SER A 212 18.99 -14.17 -2.93
CA SER A 212 19.44 -13.54 -4.17
C SER A 212 18.26 -13.04 -5.01
N ILE A 213 17.21 -13.85 -5.16
CA ILE A 213 15.99 -13.47 -5.87
C ILE A 213 15.28 -12.31 -5.17
N LYS A 214 15.12 -12.36 -3.85
CA LYS A 214 14.51 -11.27 -3.06
C LYS A 214 15.24 -9.94 -3.27
N LYS A 215 16.58 -9.96 -3.24
CA LYS A 215 17.40 -8.78 -3.48
C LYS A 215 17.14 -8.21 -4.88
N LYS A 216 17.20 -9.05 -5.91
CA LYS A 216 16.91 -8.62 -7.30
C LYS A 216 15.50 -8.05 -7.45
N ILE A 217 14.49 -8.68 -6.86
CA ILE A 217 13.11 -8.17 -6.86
C ILE A 217 13.07 -6.77 -6.22
N SER A 218 13.69 -6.58 -5.07
CA SER A 218 13.76 -5.27 -4.39
C SER A 218 14.43 -4.22 -5.25
N ASP A 219 15.57 -4.54 -5.87
CA ASP A 219 16.31 -3.63 -6.75
C ASP A 219 15.47 -3.24 -7.99
N LEU A 220 14.77 -4.21 -8.60
CA LEU A 220 13.87 -3.99 -9.73
C LEU A 220 12.66 -3.11 -9.35
N GLU A 221 12.05 -3.32 -8.18
CA GLU A 221 10.95 -2.50 -7.67
C GLU A 221 11.38 -1.04 -7.47
N VAL A 222 12.57 -0.83 -6.88
CA VAL A 222 13.15 0.51 -6.70
C VAL A 222 13.43 1.17 -8.05
N ASN A 223 14.03 0.45 -8.99
CA ASN A 223 14.31 0.97 -10.32
C ASN A 223 13.03 1.32 -11.09
N PHE A 224 12.01 0.46 -11.05
CA PHE A 224 10.70 0.71 -11.68
C PHE A 224 10.08 2.02 -11.15
N GLN A 225 10.07 2.19 -9.83
CA GLN A 225 9.51 3.38 -9.20
C GLN A 225 10.35 4.63 -9.50
N ARG A 226 11.69 4.52 -9.47
CA ARG A 226 12.61 5.62 -9.78
C ARG A 226 12.37 6.14 -11.20
N ASN A 227 12.28 5.25 -12.18
CA ASN A 227 12.02 5.62 -13.58
C ASN A 227 10.76 6.48 -13.71
N ILE A 228 9.66 6.10 -13.04
CA ILE A 228 8.39 6.85 -13.07
C ILE A 228 8.49 8.22 -12.37
N VAL A 229 9.22 8.29 -11.24
CA VAL A 229 9.38 9.53 -10.46
C VAL A 229 10.28 10.53 -11.19
N GLU A 230 11.33 10.04 -11.84
CA GLU A 230 12.30 10.84 -12.58
C GLU A 230 11.85 11.17 -14.00
N ASP A 231 10.70 10.64 -14.46
CA ASP A 231 10.12 10.96 -15.75
C ASP A 231 9.83 12.47 -15.88
N LYS A 232 10.45 13.07 -16.89
CA LYS A 232 10.29 14.50 -17.24
C LYS A 232 9.48 14.68 -18.51
N THR A 233 8.71 13.68 -18.94
CA THR A 233 7.90 13.77 -20.16
C THR A 233 6.93 14.96 -20.06
N PHE A 234 6.93 15.80 -21.09
CA PHE A 234 6.03 16.94 -21.22
C PHE A 234 5.58 17.11 -22.67
N LEU A 235 4.48 17.86 -22.85
CA LEU A 235 3.97 18.31 -24.13
C LEU A 235 3.89 19.83 -24.14
N LEU A 236 4.19 20.44 -25.29
CA LEU A 236 4.00 21.87 -25.53
C LEU A 236 2.68 22.07 -26.27
N LEU A 237 1.72 22.71 -25.62
CA LEU A 237 0.36 22.88 -26.13
C LEU A 237 0.04 24.38 -26.29
N SER A 238 -0.63 24.73 -27.38
CA SER A 238 -1.10 26.11 -27.59
C SER A 238 -2.28 26.47 -26.68
N ALA A 239 -2.67 27.75 -26.66
CA ALA A 239 -3.83 28.20 -25.89
C ALA A 239 -5.13 27.56 -26.41
N GLU A 240 -5.25 27.40 -27.72
CA GLU A 240 -6.39 26.76 -28.39
C GLU A 240 -6.46 25.27 -28.05
N GLU A 241 -5.31 24.58 -27.99
CA GLU A 241 -5.24 23.17 -27.58
C GLU A 241 -5.65 22.96 -26.12
N LEU A 242 -5.57 24.00 -25.27
CA LEU A 242 -5.91 23.96 -23.85
C LEU A 242 -7.31 24.52 -23.53
N ALA A 243 -8.17 24.69 -24.53
CA ALA A 243 -9.53 25.19 -24.33
C ALA A 243 -10.30 24.38 -23.28
N GLY A 244 -11.13 25.08 -22.50
CA GLY A 244 -11.94 24.51 -21.41
C GLY A 244 -11.23 24.44 -20.05
N LEU A 245 -9.91 24.67 -20.00
CA LEU A 245 -9.19 24.72 -18.73
C LEU A 245 -9.34 26.08 -18.04
N PRO A 246 -9.39 26.12 -16.70
CA PRO A 246 -9.37 27.36 -15.93
C PRO A 246 -8.14 28.22 -16.24
N GLN A 247 -8.32 29.55 -16.27
CA GLN A 247 -7.24 30.47 -16.63
C GLN A 247 -6.09 30.45 -15.62
N ASP A 248 -6.39 30.35 -14.33
CA ASP A 248 -5.41 30.18 -13.25
C ASP A 248 -4.52 28.94 -13.45
N PHE A 249 -5.10 27.84 -13.94
CA PHE A 249 -4.32 26.67 -14.33
C PHE A 249 -3.39 26.99 -15.51
N ILE A 250 -3.90 27.60 -16.58
CA ILE A 250 -3.10 27.94 -17.78
C ILE A 250 -1.97 28.91 -17.46
N ASP A 251 -2.20 29.85 -16.56
CA ASP A 251 -1.24 30.87 -16.11
C ASP A 251 -0.15 30.26 -15.21
N SER A 252 -0.47 29.19 -14.47
CA SER A 252 0.49 28.46 -13.65
C SER A 252 1.51 27.65 -14.46
N LEU A 253 1.23 27.39 -15.75
CA LEU A 253 2.10 26.59 -16.60
C LEU A 253 3.30 27.38 -17.10
N GLU A 254 4.49 26.78 -17.02
CA GLU A 254 5.71 27.27 -17.67
C GLU A 254 5.46 27.46 -19.17
N LYS A 255 5.85 28.62 -19.72
CA LYS A 255 5.72 28.93 -21.14
C LYS A 255 7.06 28.73 -21.84
N VAL A 256 7.06 27.99 -22.95
CA VAL A 256 8.22 27.76 -23.81
C VAL A 256 7.79 28.06 -25.25
N ASP A 257 8.46 29.02 -25.89
CA ASP A 257 8.17 29.46 -27.27
C ASP A 257 6.69 29.79 -27.52
N GLY A 258 6.07 30.48 -26.55
CA GLY A 258 4.65 30.88 -26.61
C GLY A 258 3.65 29.74 -26.37
N LYS A 259 4.10 28.50 -26.13
CA LYS A 259 3.26 27.36 -25.77
C LYS A 259 3.37 27.01 -24.29
N SER A 260 2.32 26.41 -23.73
CA SER A 260 2.27 25.99 -22.34
C SER A 260 2.84 24.58 -22.20
N LYS A 261 3.75 24.40 -21.24
CA LYS A 261 4.38 23.11 -20.92
C LYS A 261 3.53 22.30 -19.95
N VAL A 262 2.88 21.26 -20.47
CA VAL A 262 2.07 20.32 -19.69
C VAL A 262 2.90 19.08 -19.38
N THR A 263 3.17 18.82 -18.10
CA THR A 263 3.91 17.64 -17.65
C THR A 263 2.97 16.46 -17.42
N MET A 264 3.50 15.25 -17.39
CA MET A 264 2.73 14.05 -17.06
C MET A 264 2.58 13.83 -15.54
N GLN A 265 2.88 14.85 -14.74
CA GLN A 265 2.67 14.83 -13.29
C GLN A 265 1.20 15.06 -12.97
N TYR A 266 0.73 14.48 -11.86
CA TYR A 266 -0.71 14.48 -11.51
C TYR A 266 -1.35 15.88 -11.47
N PRO A 267 -0.68 16.94 -10.97
CA PRO A 267 -1.26 18.28 -10.96
C PRO A 267 -1.52 18.86 -12.36
N HIS A 268 -0.83 18.40 -13.41
CA HIS A 268 -1.06 18.87 -14.78
C HIS A 268 -1.95 17.88 -15.54
N TYR A 269 -1.70 16.57 -15.40
CA TYR A 269 -2.42 15.52 -16.09
C TYR A 269 -3.92 15.52 -15.79
N PHE A 270 -4.31 15.48 -14.51
CA PHE A 270 -5.71 15.32 -14.14
C PHE A 270 -6.59 16.51 -14.54
N PRO A 271 -6.18 17.78 -14.34
CA PRO A 271 -6.96 18.91 -14.85
C PRO A 271 -7.21 18.82 -16.36
N VAL A 272 -6.17 18.50 -17.14
CA VAL A 272 -6.29 18.40 -18.61
C VAL A 272 -7.28 17.31 -19.02
N VAL A 273 -7.13 16.07 -18.54
CA VAL A 273 -8.04 14.97 -18.97
C VAL A 273 -9.47 15.10 -18.42
N LYS A 274 -9.69 15.94 -17.40
CA LYS A 274 -11.02 16.17 -16.80
C LYS A 274 -11.77 17.37 -17.36
N LYS A 275 -11.08 18.45 -17.71
CA LYS A 275 -11.72 19.74 -18.04
C LYS A 275 -11.41 20.23 -19.46
N CYS A 276 -10.32 19.79 -20.08
CA CYS A 276 -10.01 20.23 -21.45
C CYS A 276 -11.08 19.73 -22.43
N THR A 277 -11.69 20.66 -23.17
CA THR A 277 -12.77 20.36 -24.11
C THR A 277 -12.25 19.76 -25.42
N VAL A 278 -10.98 20.00 -25.76
CA VAL A 278 -10.34 19.50 -26.99
C VAL A 278 -9.99 18.01 -26.87
N ALA A 279 -10.71 17.16 -27.62
CA ALA A 279 -10.55 15.71 -27.54
C ALA A 279 -9.14 15.24 -27.97
N ALA A 280 -8.58 15.86 -29.01
CA ALA A 280 -7.22 15.56 -29.48
C ALA A 280 -6.16 15.83 -28.40
N THR A 281 -6.31 16.91 -27.62
CA THR A 281 -5.40 17.22 -26.50
C THR A 281 -5.51 16.18 -25.41
N ARG A 282 -6.73 15.80 -25.00
CA ARG A 282 -6.93 14.73 -24.01
C ARG A 282 -6.29 13.42 -24.47
N GLN A 283 -6.45 13.06 -25.75
CA GLN A 283 -5.83 11.86 -26.32
C GLN A 283 -4.30 11.92 -26.29
N LYS A 284 -3.69 13.03 -26.72
CA LYS A 284 -2.23 13.22 -26.71
C LYS A 284 -1.67 13.09 -25.29
N VAL A 285 -2.32 13.75 -24.32
CA VAL A 285 -1.89 13.76 -22.91
C VAL A 285 -2.09 12.39 -22.25
N ASP A 286 -3.24 11.74 -22.45
CA ASP A 286 -3.48 10.38 -21.95
C ASP A 286 -2.47 9.39 -22.53
N THR A 287 -2.24 9.43 -23.84
CA THR A 287 -1.26 8.54 -24.50
C THR A 287 0.14 8.76 -23.94
N ALA A 288 0.58 10.02 -23.79
CA ALA A 288 1.88 10.32 -23.22
C ALA A 288 1.99 9.84 -21.76
N PHE A 289 0.94 10.01 -20.95
CA PHE A 289 0.92 9.59 -19.56
C PHE A 289 0.97 8.06 -19.40
N GLN A 290 0.20 7.33 -20.21
CA GLN A 290 0.14 5.85 -20.18
C GLN A 290 1.39 5.20 -20.80
N SER A 291 2.15 5.94 -21.62
CA SER A 291 3.35 5.45 -22.29
C SER A 291 4.65 5.78 -21.53
N ARG A 292 4.56 6.34 -20.32
CA ARG A 292 5.73 6.70 -19.52
C ARG A 292 6.59 5.48 -19.21
N CYS A 293 7.88 5.65 -19.44
CA CYS A 293 8.92 4.67 -19.13
C CYS A 293 8.67 3.28 -19.74
N MET A 294 7.90 3.16 -20.83
CA MET A 294 7.59 1.84 -21.40
C MET A 294 8.85 1.06 -21.80
N LYS A 295 9.88 1.73 -22.34
CA LYS A 295 11.12 1.09 -22.78
C LYS A 295 11.92 0.51 -21.62
N GLU A 296 11.91 1.19 -20.49
CA GLU A 296 12.67 0.84 -19.29
C GLU A 296 11.89 -0.13 -18.39
N ASN A 297 10.58 0.12 -18.20
CA ASN A 297 9.77 -0.57 -17.20
C ASN A 297 9.11 -1.86 -17.72
N VAL A 298 8.92 -2.04 -19.03
CA VAL A 298 8.40 -3.32 -19.56
C VAL A 298 9.39 -4.47 -19.30
N PRO A 299 10.70 -4.37 -19.63
CA PRO A 299 11.67 -5.41 -19.30
C PRO A 299 11.78 -5.68 -17.79
N ILE A 300 11.74 -4.63 -16.97
CA ILE A 300 11.74 -4.75 -15.51
C ILE A 300 10.53 -5.58 -15.04
N LEU A 301 9.35 -5.30 -15.58
CA LEU A 301 8.12 -6.01 -15.21
C LEU A 301 8.17 -7.48 -15.64
N GLU A 302 8.69 -7.78 -16.83
CA GLU A 302 8.88 -9.16 -17.32
C GLU A 302 9.80 -9.96 -16.39
N GLU A 303 10.96 -9.39 -16.03
CA GLU A 303 11.89 -10.03 -15.09
C GLU A 303 11.26 -10.21 -13.70
N LEU A 304 10.56 -9.18 -13.19
CA LEU A 304 9.88 -9.22 -11.90
C LEU A 304 8.84 -10.35 -11.83
N ILE A 305 8.05 -10.55 -12.90
CA ILE A 305 7.05 -11.63 -12.97
C ILE A 305 7.73 -13.00 -12.91
N GLN A 306 8.81 -13.20 -13.67
CA GLN A 306 9.57 -14.45 -13.67
C GLN A 306 10.20 -14.74 -12.30
N LEU A 307 10.85 -13.74 -11.69
CA LEU A 307 11.49 -13.87 -10.38
C LEU A 307 10.48 -14.16 -9.27
N ARG A 308 9.31 -13.48 -9.28
CA ARG A 308 8.22 -13.74 -8.32
C ARG A 308 7.63 -15.13 -8.49
N HIS A 309 7.50 -15.62 -9.71
CA HIS A 309 7.05 -16.99 -9.97
C HIS A 309 8.09 -18.01 -9.44
N LYS A 310 9.36 -17.84 -9.79
CA LYS A 310 10.45 -18.70 -9.33
C LYS A 310 10.57 -18.73 -7.80
N GLN A 311 10.50 -17.57 -7.15
CA GLN A 311 10.50 -17.47 -5.69
C GLN A 311 9.35 -18.27 -5.07
N ALA A 312 8.13 -18.15 -5.62
CA ALA A 312 6.97 -18.88 -5.12
C ALA A 312 7.16 -20.39 -5.24
N GLN A 313 7.70 -20.88 -6.36
CA GLN A 313 8.00 -22.30 -6.58
C GLN A 313 9.03 -22.83 -5.58
N LEU A 314 10.13 -22.09 -5.34
CA LEU A 314 11.14 -22.47 -4.33
C LEU A 314 10.56 -22.55 -2.92
N LEU A 315 9.55 -21.73 -2.62
CA LEU A 315 8.83 -21.73 -1.33
C LEU A 315 7.69 -22.76 -1.28
N GLY A 316 7.51 -23.59 -2.30
CA GLY A 316 6.48 -24.64 -2.35
C GLY A 316 5.09 -24.16 -2.77
N TYR A 317 4.96 -22.97 -3.34
CA TYR A 317 3.70 -22.44 -3.86
C TYR A 317 3.62 -22.57 -5.39
N PRO A 318 2.44 -22.89 -5.98
CA PRO A 318 2.28 -23.01 -7.43
C PRO A 318 2.59 -21.72 -8.20
N ASN A 319 2.28 -20.57 -7.62
CA ASN A 319 2.50 -19.26 -8.21
C ASN A 319 2.52 -18.17 -7.13
N HIS A 320 2.95 -16.97 -7.52
CA HIS A 320 3.06 -15.83 -6.62
C HIS A 320 1.71 -15.40 -6.02
N ALA A 321 0.60 -15.52 -6.77
CA ALA A 321 -0.72 -15.16 -6.24
C ALA A 321 -1.11 -16.06 -5.08
N THR A 322 -0.91 -17.38 -5.16
CA THR A 322 -1.17 -18.31 -4.06
C THR A 322 -0.31 -17.98 -2.84
N TYR A 323 0.97 -17.69 -3.04
CA TYR A 323 1.87 -17.24 -1.97
C TYR A 323 1.36 -15.97 -1.28
N ILE A 324 0.89 -14.98 -2.03
CA ILE A 324 0.38 -13.72 -1.45
C ILE A 324 -0.99 -13.90 -0.77
N GLN A 325 -1.86 -14.76 -1.30
CA GLN A 325 -3.23 -14.90 -0.78
C GLN A 325 -3.33 -15.71 0.52
N GLU A 326 -2.38 -16.59 0.81
CA GLU A 326 -2.37 -17.43 2.04
C GLU A 326 -2.64 -16.60 3.32
N ILE A 327 -1.98 -15.46 3.46
CA ILE A 327 -2.08 -14.58 4.63
C ILE A 327 -3.23 -13.56 4.52
N ARG A 328 -3.83 -13.41 3.34
CA ARG A 328 -4.93 -12.48 3.10
C ARG A 328 -6.27 -13.11 3.49
N MET A 329 -7.31 -12.28 3.55
CA MET A 329 -8.67 -12.72 3.84
C MET A 329 -9.23 -13.63 2.75
N ALA A 330 -8.88 -13.37 1.48
CA ALA A 330 -9.38 -14.15 0.34
C ALA A 330 -8.83 -15.59 0.29
N LYS A 331 -7.67 -15.86 0.93
CA LYS A 331 -6.98 -17.17 1.00
C LYS A 331 -6.47 -17.76 -0.31
N LYS A 332 -7.24 -17.63 -1.38
CA LYS A 332 -7.02 -18.31 -2.65
C LYS A 332 -7.17 -17.33 -3.83
N PRO A 333 -6.35 -17.43 -4.89
CA PRO A 333 -6.53 -16.65 -6.11
C PRO A 333 -7.91 -16.82 -6.74
N GLU A 334 -8.47 -18.03 -6.69
CA GLU A 334 -9.78 -18.36 -7.26
C GLU A 334 -10.92 -17.59 -6.56
N THR A 335 -10.79 -17.33 -5.26
CA THR A 335 -11.74 -16.48 -4.51
C THR A 335 -11.71 -15.03 -5.01
N VAL A 336 -10.52 -14.51 -5.34
CA VAL A 336 -10.37 -13.17 -5.91
C VAL A 336 -10.96 -13.11 -7.32
N GLU A 337 -10.67 -14.10 -8.16
CA GLU A 337 -11.21 -14.19 -9.52
C GLU A 337 -12.75 -14.28 -9.51
N THR A 338 -13.32 -15.12 -8.66
CA THR A 338 -14.77 -15.24 -8.48
C THR A 338 -15.37 -13.91 -8.06
N PHE A 339 -14.81 -13.29 -7.02
CA PHE A 339 -15.28 -12.00 -6.51
C PHE A 339 -15.28 -10.91 -7.61
N LEU A 340 -14.18 -10.75 -8.35
CA LEU A 340 -14.07 -9.74 -9.41
C LEU A 340 -15.01 -10.02 -10.57
N THR A 341 -15.17 -11.29 -10.96
CA THR A 341 -16.07 -11.71 -12.04
C THR A 341 -17.53 -11.46 -11.67
N GLU A 342 -17.93 -11.83 -10.46
CA GLU A 342 -19.29 -11.60 -9.97
C GLU A 342 -19.61 -10.12 -9.79
N LEU A 343 -18.66 -9.35 -9.26
CA LEU A 343 -18.79 -7.91 -9.11
C LEU A 343 -18.95 -7.25 -10.47
N SER A 344 -18.10 -7.59 -11.44
CA SER A 344 -18.20 -7.10 -12.82
C SER A 344 -19.57 -7.40 -13.41
N ARG A 345 -20.06 -8.65 -13.28
CA ARG A 345 -21.39 -9.06 -13.75
C ARG A 345 -22.52 -8.23 -13.13
N LYS A 346 -22.47 -7.99 -11.81
CA LYS A 346 -23.49 -7.19 -11.10
C LYS A 346 -23.46 -5.71 -11.46
N LEU A 347 -22.29 -5.18 -11.85
CA LEU A 347 -22.12 -3.78 -12.28
C LEU A 347 -22.46 -3.56 -13.76
N GLN A 348 -22.52 -4.60 -14.61
CA GLN A 348 -22.83 -4.45 -16.04
C GLN A 348 -24.14 -3.68 -16.32
N PRO A 349 -25.27 -3.91 -15.62
CA PRO A 349 -26.49 -3.16 -15.87
C PRO A 349 -26.37 -1.67 -15.52
N LEU A 350 -25.61 -1.34 -14.47
CA LEU A 350 -25.36 0.07 -14.11
C LEU A 350 -24.45 0.72 -15.14
N TRP A 351 -23.37 0.03 -15.54
CA TRP A 351 -22.48 0.49 -16.60
C TRP A 351 -23.21 0.72 -17.91
N ALA A 352 -24.16 -0.14 -18.31
CA ALA A 352 -24.95 0.07 -19.52
C ALA A 352 -25.70 1.41 -19.51
N LYS A 353 -26.31 1.77 -18.37
CA LYS A 353 -27.00 3.06 -18.18
C LYS A 353 -26.02 4.24 -18.20
N GLU A 354 -24.92 4.15 -17.46
CA GLU A 354 -23.89 5.19 -17.44
C GLU A 354 -23.25 5.39 -18.83
N ARG A 355 -23.06 4.31 -19.59
CA ARG A 355 -22.54 4.36 -20.95
C ARG A 355 -23.46 5.11 -21.90
N GLU A 356 -24.78 4.91 -21.78
CA GLU A 356 -25.78 5.66 -22.56
C GLU A 356 -25.72 7.15 -22.22
N MET A 357 -25.63 7.49 -20.93
CA MET A 357 -25.44 8.88 -20.48
C MET A 357 -24.15 9.49 -21.03
N PHE A 358 -23.03 8.76 -20.99
CA PHE A 358 -21.75 9.21 -21.51
C PHE A 358 -21.79 9.44 -23.03
N LEU A 359 -22.45 8.55 -23.78
CA LEU A 359 -22.63 8.71 -25.22
C LEU A 359 -23.49 9.93 -25.57
N GLN A 360 -24.55 10.20 -24.81
CA GLN A 360 -25.39 11.38 -24.98
C GLN A 360 -24.60 12.67 -24.72
N LEU A 361 -23.85 12.74 -23.62
CA LEU A 361 -23.00 13.89 -23.31
C LEU A 361 -21.90 14.11 -24.34
N LYS A 362 -21.30 13.03 -24.85
CA LYS A 362 -20.31 13.11 -25.91
C LYS A 362 -20.93 13.65 -27.21
N LYS A 363 -22.15 13.23 -27.55
CA LYS A 363 -22.88 13.74 -28.72
C LYS A 363 -23.11 15.25 -28.60
N GLU A 364 -23.60 15.72 -27.46
CA GLU A 364 -23.80 17.16 -27.19
C GLU A 364 -22.49 17.95 -27.30
N GLN A 365 -21.39 17.41 -26.78
CA GLN A 365 -20.07 18.05 -26.88
C GLN A 365 -19.56 18.11 -28.32
N CYS A 366 -19.73 17.04 -29.11
CA CYS A 366 -19.37 17.03 -30.52
C CYS A 366 -20.21 18.04 -31.32
N GLU A 367 -21.52 18.11 -31.07
CA GLU A 367 -22.41 19.10 -31.71
C GLU A 367 -22.01 20.54 -31.37
N ALA A 368 -21.66 20.83 -30.11
CA ALA A 368 -21.23 22.15 -29.68
C ALA A 368 -19.86 22.59 -30.23
N SER A 369 -18.97 21.62 -30.48
CA SER A 369 -17.61 21.88 -30.99
C SER A 369 -17.48 21.75 -32.50
N GLY A 370 -18.51 21.27 -33.19
CA GLY A 370 -18.45 20.92 -34.61
C GLY A 370 -17.60 19.67 -34.92
N GLU A 371 -17.23 18.89 -33.91
CA GLU A 371 -16.49 17.63 -34.08
C GLU A 371 -17.41 16.50 -34.57
N VAL A 372 -16.84 15.54 -35.31
CA VAL A 372 -17.60 14.37 -35.78
C VAL A 372 -17.89 13.43 -34.61
N PHE A 373 -19.18 13.22 -34.31
CA PHE A 373 -19.59 12.27 -33.30
C PHE A 373 -19.30 10.82 -33.75
N VAL A 374 -18.56 10.09 -32.92
CA VAL A 374 -18.36 8.64 -33.03
C VAL A 374 -18.99 7.98 -31.82
N SER A 375 -19.88 7.01 -32.05
CA SER A 375 -20.58 6.24 -31.00
C SER A 375 -19.66 5.22 -30.30
N LYS A 376 -18.58 5.74 -29.70
CA LYS A 376 -17.57 5.01 -28.95
C LYS A 376 -16.99 5.92 -27.88
N ILE A 377 -16.87 5.40 -26.66
CA ILE A 377 -16.18 6.08 -25.57
C ILE A 377 -14.74 5.58 -25.55
N ASN A 378 -13.78 6.48 -25.71
CA ASN A 378 -12.35 6.14 -25.61
C ASN A 378 -11.86 6.37 -24.17
N ILE A 379 -10.67 5.85 -23.84
CA ILE A 379 -10.10 5.96 -22.49
C ILE A 379 -9.91 7.43 -22.08
N TRP A 380 -9.43 8.27 -23.00
CA TRP A 380 -9.25 9.71 -22.78
C TRP A 380 -10.57 10.51 -22.70
N ASP A 381 -11.72 9.90 -22.99
CA ASP A 381 -13.03 10.52 -22.79
C ASP A 381 -13.59 10.24 -21.38
N MET A 382 -13.15 9.17 -20.71
CA MET A 382 -13.76 8.68 -19.47
C MET A 382 -13.78 9.72 -18.34
N GLN A 383 -12.62 10.34 -18.07
CA GLN A 383 -12.48 11.32 -16.98
C GLN A 383 -13.25 12.61 -17.26
N PHE A 384 -13.22 13.07 -18.51
CA PHE A 384 -13.96 14.24 -18.96
C PHE A 384 -15.47 14.03 -18.85
N LEU A 385 -16.00 12.93 -19.41
CA LEU A 385 -17.43 12.63 -19.38
C LEU A 385 -17.94 12.38 -17.96
N SER A 386 -17.14 11.73 -17.11
CA SER A 386 -17.49 11.55 -15.69
C SER A 386 -17.61 12.89 -14.96
N THR A 387 -16.72 13.84 -15.25
CA THR A 387 -16.77 15.19 -14.68
C THR A 387 -18.02 15.94 -15.16
N LEU A 388 -18.37 15.83 -16.45
CA LEU A 388 -19.62 16.40 -16.97
C LEU A 388 -20.87 15.80 -16.34
N VAL A 389 -20.84 14.49 -16.00
CA VAL A 389 -21.95 13.87 -15.28
C VAL A 389 -22.08 14.45 -13.86
N GLU A 390 -20.98 14.58 -13.13
CA GLU A 390 -20.94 15.19 -11.80
C GLU A 390 -21.49 16.63 -11.83
N GLU A 391 -21.07 17.42 -12.82
CA GLU A 391 -21.53 18.80 -12.98
C GLU A 391 -23.01 18.90 -13.37
N LYS A 392 -23.44 18.17 -14.39
CA LYS A 392 -24.81 18.29 -14.93
C LYS A 392 -25.88 17.65 -14.06
N PHE A 393 -25.59 16.47 -13.50
CA PHE A 393 -26.60 15.67 -12.79
C PHE A 393 -26.52 15.81 -11.27
N TYR A 394 -25.37 16.23 -10.73
CA TYR A 394 -25.17 16.37 -9.28
C TYR A 394 -24.77 17.78 -8.84
N GLN A 395 -24.53 18.71 -9.77
CA GLN A 395 -24.19 20.11 -9.50
C GLN A 395 -22.93 20.25 -8.61
N VAL A 396 -21.98 19.31 -8.77
CA VAL A 396 -20.67 19.35 -8.11
C VAL A 396 -19.62 19.74 -9.17
N SER A 397 -19.00 20.92 -8.99
CA SER A 397 -18.00 21.51 -9.90
C SER A 397 -16.56 21.14 -9.60
#